data_AF-A0A834ZME5-F1
#
_entry.id   AF-A0A834ZME5-F1
#
_cell.length_a   1.000
_cell.length_b   1.000
_cell.length_c   1.000
_cell.angle_alpha   90.00
_cell.angle_beta   90.00
_cell.angle_gamma   90.00
#
_symmetry.space_group_name_H-M   'P 1'
#
loop_
_entity.id
_entity.type
_entity.pdbx_description
1 polymer ?
#
loop_
_entity_poly.entity_id
_entity_poly.type
_entity_poly.pdbx_seq_one_letter_code
_entity_poly.pdbx_strand_id
1 'polypeptide(L)'
;MQRFVDVHDSLDTPPRVLLCSLRDGSLIMPIYEQPFTIPRFKILQLQPPEIIQLQGNDGTILFGALYRPDIERFGSLPYKTLISVYGGPTVQLVCDSWMNTVDMRAQYLRSKDILVWKILDAIISLG
;
A
#
# COMPACT_ATOMS: atom_id res chain seq x y z
N MET A 1 33.91 2.31 -8.71
CA MET A 1 33.00 1.63 -7.77
C MET A 1 31.62 1.61 -8.42
N GLN A 2 31.13 0.45 -8.88
CA GLN A 2 29.87 0.33 -9.65
C GLN A 2 28.78 -0.31 -8.76
N ARG A 3 28.12 0.49 -7.94
CA ARG A 3 27.12 0.05 -6.95
C ARG A 3 25.98 1.07 -6.85
N PHE A 4 24.79 0.62 -6.49
CA PHE A 4 23.66 1.49 -6.16
C PHE A 4 22.95 1.03 -4.89
N VAL A 5 22.23 1.95 -4.26
CA VAL A 5 21.35 1.65 -3.12
C VAL A 5 19.93 1.51 -3.65
N ASP A 6 19.31 0.38 -3.35
CA ASP A 6 17.92 0.10 -3.68
C ASP A 6 17.07 0.22 -2.42
N VAL A 7 16.02 1.05 -2.48
CA VAL A 7 15.04 1.22 -1.40
C VAL A 7 13.67 0.89 -1.97
N HIS A 8 13.12 -0.24 -1.56
CA HIS A 8 11.84 -0.71 -2.06
C HIS A 8 11.00 -1.35 -0.96
N ASP A 9 9.70 -1.35 -1.17
CA ASP A 9 8.68 -2.00 -0.36
C ASP A 9 7.52 -2.47 -1.23
N SER A 10 6.53 -3.13 -0.62
CA SER A 10 5.28 -3.51 -1.29
C SER A 10 4.16 -3.58 -0.24
N LEU A 11 2.93 -3.82 -0.67
CA LEU A 11 1.82 -4.06 0.25
C LEU A 11 2.08 -5.20 1.23
N ASP A 12 2.85 -6.21 0.82
CA ASP A 12 3.09 -7.42 1.61
C ASP A 12 4.45 -7.42 2.33
N THR A 13 5.37 -6.54 1.92
CA THR A 13 6.74 -6.51 2.46
C THR A 13 7.12 -5.12 2.98
N PRO A 14 7.59 -5.01 4.25
CA PRO A 14 8.09 -3.74 4.77
C PRO A 14 9.34 -3.26 4.02
N PRO A 15 9.69 -1.97 4.12
CA PRO A 15 10.83 -1.38 3.42
C PRO A 15 12.15 -2.07 3.70
N ARG A 16 12.93 -2.25 2.64
CA ARG A 16 14.30 -2.78 2.66
C ARG A 16 15.24 -1.78 2.01
N VAL A 17 16.49 -1.78 2.48
CA VAL A 17 17.58 -1.01 1.89
C VAL A 17 18.69 -1.98 1.53
N LEU A 18 18.98 -2.13 0.24
CA LEU A 18 19.95 -3.08 -0.28
C LEU A 18 21.09 -2.34 -0.98
N LEU A 19 22.30 -2.87 -0.86
CA LEU A 19 23.41 -2.48 -1.72
C LEU A 19 23.50 -3.47 -2.89
N CYS A 20 23.36 -2.98 -4.11
CA CYS A 20 23.32 -3.79 -5.33
C CYS A 20 24.44 -3.42 -6.30
N SER A 21 24.82 -4.37 -7.15
CA SER A 21 25.79 -4.21 -8.22
C SER A 21 25.18 -3.49 -9.41
N LEU A 22 25.82 -2.42 -9.90
CA LEU A 22 25.38 -1.73 -11.14
C LEU A 22 25.62 -2.54 -12.42
N ARG A 23 26.35 -3.66 -12.35
CA ARG A 23 26.69 -4.45 -13.55
C ARG A 23 25.56 -5.38 -13.97
N ASP A 24 24.89 -5.96 -12.99
CA ASP A 24 23.96 -7.07 -13.18
C ASP A 24 22.74 -6.99 -12.24
N GLY A 25 22.65 -5.96 -11.38
CA GLY A 25 21.57 -5.81 -10.41
C GLY A 25 21.65 -6.78 -9.23
N SER A 26 22.71 -7.58 -9.12
CA SER A 26 22.84 -8.57 -8.04
C SER A 26 22.95 -7.91 -6.66
N LEU A 27 22.34 -8.55 -5.66
CA LEU A 27 22.48 -8.14 -4.26
C LEU A 27 23.93 -8.35 -3.80
N ILE A 28 24.55 -7.29 -3.29
CA ILE A 28 25.88 -7.36 -2.65
C ILE A 28 25.71 -7.61 -1.16
N MET A 29 24.90 -6.79 -0.48
CA MET A 29 24.56 -6.96 0.94
C MET A 29 23.30 -6.18 1.31
N PRO A 30 22.52 -6.64 2.30
CA PRO A 30 21.48 -5.82 2.92
C PRO A 30 22.11 -4.71 3.78
N ILE A 31 21.65 -3.47 3.62
CA ILE A 31 21.98 -2.34 4.50
C ILE A 31 20.96 -2.28 5.65
N TYR A 32 19.68 -2.49 5.34
CA TYR A 32 18.59 -2.55 6.30
C TYR A 32 17.53 -3.54 5.84
N GLU A 33 17.13 -4.43 6.74
CA GLU A 33 15.94 -5.25 6.60
C GLU A 33 15.22 -5.30 7.94
N GLN A 34 13.90 -5.13 7.91
CA GLN A 34 13.10 -5.18 9.12
C GLN A 34 12.95 -6.63 9.58
N PRO A 35 13.33 -6.98 10.83
CA PRO A 35 13.15 -8.34 11.32
C PRO A 35 11.65 -8.64 11.46
N PHE A 36 11.14 -9.62 10.68
CA PHE A 36 9.77 -10.13 10.82
C PHE A 36 9.50 -10.80 12.18
N THR A 37 10.55 -10.98 12.99
CA THR A 37 10.51 -11.57 14.32
C THR A 37 9.97 -10.62 15.40
N ILE A 38 9.69 -9.35 15.10
CA ILE A 38 9.09 -8.43 16.07
C ILE A 38 7.63 -8.87 16.33
N PRO A 39 7.29 -9.42 17.51
CA PRO A 39 5.98 -10.01 17.77
C PRO A 39 4.83 -9.01 17.61
N ARG A 40 5.14 -7.71 17.76
CA ARG A 40 4.19 -6.61 17.68
C ARG A 40 3.49 -6.50 16.32
N PHE A 41 4.13 -6.93 15.21
CA PHE A 41 3.47 -6.96 13.89
C PHE A 41 2.33 -7.96 13.83
N LYS A 42 2.49 -9.12 14.48
CA LYS A 42 1.42 -10.12 14.58
C LYS A 42 0.25 -9.63 15.44
N ILE A 43 0.53 -8.80 16.46
CA ILE A 43 -0.50 -8.24 17.35
C ILE A 43 -1.42 -7.27 16.61
N LEU A 44 -0.89 -6.49 15.67
CA LEU A 44 -1.68 -5.45 14.99
C LEU A 44 -2.66 -5.99 13.94
N GLN A 45 -2.50 -7.26 13.50
CA GLN A 45 -3.36 -7.90 12.49
C GLN A 45 -3.63 -7.00 11.27
N LEU A 46 -2.58 -6.30 10.82
CA LEU A 46 -2.65 -5.44 9.65
C LEU A 46 -3.03 -6.29 8.44
N GLN A 47 -3.93 -5.78 7.61
CA GLN A 47 -4.29 -6.40 6.34
C GLN A 47 -4.03 -5.40 5.22
N PRO A 48 -3.28 -5.76 4.17
CA PRO A 48 -3.08 -4.88 3.04
C PRO A 48 -4.43 -4.54 2.41
N PRO A 49 -4.62 -3.32 1.87
CA PRO A 49 -5.79 -3.01 1.08
C PRO A 49 -5.80 -3.78 -0.23
N GLU A 50 -6.99 -4.00 -0.77
CA GLU A 50 -7.17 -4.45 -2.15
C GLU A 50 -7.00 -3.25 -3.09
N ILE A 51 -6.07 -3.34 -4.05
CA ILE A 51 -5.94 -2.34 -5.11
C ILE A 51 -6.93 -2.65 -6.21
N ILE A 52 -7.80 -1.69 -6.52
CA ILE A 52 -8.83 -1.80 -7.56
C ILE A 52 -8.60 -0.81 -8.68
N GLN A 53 -9.13 -1.14 -9.86
CA GLN A 53 -9.14 -0.27 -11.03
C GLN A 53 -10.57 0.13 -11.36
N LEU A 54 -10.73 1.38 -11.78
CA LEU A 54 -12.00 1.97 -12.17
C LEU A 54 -11.80 2.71 -13.47
N GLN A 55 -12.79 2.65 -14.35
CA GLN A 55 -12.76 3.38 -15.60
C GLN A 55 -13.55 4.68 -15.44
N GLY A 56 -12.87 5.81 -15.65
CA GLY A 56 -13.49 7.12 -15.76
C GLY A 56 -14.35 7.23 -17.02
N ASN A 57 -15.29 8.20 -17.02
CA ASN A 57 -16.20 8.41 -18.14
C ASN A 57 -15.46 8.78 -19.45
N ASP A 58 -14.27 9.35 -19.34
CA ASP A 58 -13.36 9.70 -20.43
C ASP A 58 -12.44 8.54 -20.85
N GLY A 59 -12.58 7.37 -20.23
CA GLY A 59 -11.74 6.19 -20.45
C GLY A 59 -10.48 6.13 -19.60
N THR A 60 -10.18 7.15 -18.78
CA THR A 60 -9.01 7.17 -17.90
C THR A 60 -9.10 6.06 -16.85
N ILE A 61 -8.00 5.33 -16.62
CA ILE A 61 -7.94 4.32 -15.55
C ILE A 61 -7.59 5.01 -14.24
N LEU A 62 -8.49 4.88 -13.27
CA LEU A 62 -8.33 5.35 -11.90
C LEU A 62 -7.99 4.17 -11.00
N PHE A 63 -7.11 4.39 -10.03
CA PHE A 63 -6.74 3.38 -9.06
C PHE A 63 -7.34 3.70 -7.70
N GLY A 64 -7.80 2.67 -6.99
CA GLY A 64 -8.30 2.77 -5.63
C GLY A 64 -7.64 1.77 -4.70
N ALA A 65 -7.62 2.08 -3.40
CA ALA A 65 -7.24 1.15 -2.34
C ALA A 65 -8.43 0.94 -1.39
N LEU A 66 -8.88 -0.31 -1.27
CA LEU A 66 -10.02 -0.72 -0.44
C LEU A 66 -9.56 -1.46 0.81
N TYR A 67 -9.90 -0.90 1.98
CA TYR A 67 -9.68 -1.51 3.28
C TYR A 67 -10.99 -2.10 3.78
N ARG A 68 -11.19 -3.40 3.56
CA ARG A 68 -12.43 -4.08 3.91
C ARG A 68 -12.48 -4.42 5.41
N PRO A 69 -13.65 -4.24 6.06
CA PRO A 69 -13.91 -4.87 7.36
C PRO A 69 -13.79 -6.39 7.26
N ASP A 70 -13.51 -7.02 8.39
CA ASP A 70 -13.46 -8.48 8.48
C ASP A 70 -14.88 -9.07 8.37
N ILE A 71 -15.12 -9.85 7.31
CA ILE A 71 -16.43 -10.45 7.01
C ILE A 71 -16.88 -11.45 8.08
N GLU A 72 -15.95 -12.18 8.69
CA GLU A 72 -16.24 -13.15 9.74
C GLU A 72 -16.73 -12.45 11.02
N ARG A 73 -16.31 -11.20 11.22
CA ARG A 73 -16.64 -10.41 12.40
C ARG A 73 -17.88 -9.54 12.23
N PHE A 74 -18.05 -8.94 11.06
CA PHE A 74 -19.09 -7.93 10.82
C PHE A 74 -20.20 -8.39 9.87
N GLY A 75 -20.05 -9.58 9.26
CA GLY A 75 -20.97 -10.09 8.26
C GLY A 75 -20.70 -9.49 6.88
N SER A 76 -21.55 -9.87 5.92
CA SER A 76 -21.47 -9.40 4.55
C SER A 76 -21.99 -7.96 4.41
N LEU A 77 -21.75 -7.37 3.24
CA LEU A 77 -22.28 -6.08 2.79
C LEU A 77 -23.78 -5.87 3.12
N PRO A 78 -24.23 -4.61 3.30
CA PRO A 78 -23.51 -3.35 3.06
C PRO A 78 -22.74 -2.80 4.28
N TYR A 79 -21.53 -2.28 4.05
CA TYR A 79 -20.72 -1.61 5.08
C TYR A 79 -20.93 -0.10 5.10
N LYS A 80 -20.77 0.53 6.27
CA LYS A 80 -20.56 1.98 6.35
C LYS A 80 -19.27 2.32 5.61
N THR A 81 -19.30 3.30 4.70
CA THR A 81 -18.16 3.59 3.82
C THR A 81 -17.63 5.00 4.05
N LEU A 82 -16.32 5.11 4.27
CA LEU A 82 -15.58 6.36 4.26
C LEU A 82 -14.75 6.44 2.97
N ILE A 83 -15.03 7.47 2.17
CA ILE A 83 -14.23 7.78 0.98
C ILE A 83 -13.16 8.81 1.38
N SER A 84 -11.89 8.44 1.23
CA SER A 84 -10.74 9.29 1.51
C SER A 84 -10.18 9.83 0.18
N VAL A 85 -10.42 11.12 -0.06
CA VAL A 85 -9.96 11.81 -1.28
C VAL A 85 -8.86 12.78 -0.91
N TYR A 86 -7.73 12.72 -1.63
CA TYR A 86 -6.75 13.81 -1.62
C TYR A 86 -7.10 14.82 -2.72
N GLY A 87 -7.21 14.37 -3.97
CA GLY A 87 -7.74 15.15 -5.09
C GLY A 87 -6.88 16.32 -5.58
N GLY A 88 -5.68 16.50 -5.02
CA GLY A 88 -4.71 17.48 -5.49
C GLY A 88 -3.75 16.92 -6.54
N PRO A 89 -3.14 17.78 -7.38
CA PRO A 89 -2.06 17.35 -8.27
C PRO A 89 -0.84 16.90 -7.45
N THR A 90 0.09 16.20 -8.10
CA THR A 90 1.44 15.85 -7.59
C THR A 90 1.55 14.74 -6.54
N VAL A 91 0.44 14.21 -5.98
CA VAL A 91 0.48 13.15 -4.98
C VAL A 91 -0.23 11.89 -5.46
N GLN A 92 0.49 10.77 -5.40
CA GLN A 92 -0.06 9.43 -5.62
C GLN A 92 0.02 8.61 -4.32
N LEU A 93 -1.14 8.35 -3.72
CA LEU A 93 -1.32 7.53 -2.52
C LEU A 93 -1.70 6.08 -2.83
N VAL A 94 -2.26 5.79 -4.00
CA VAL A 94 -2.61 4.41 -4.41
C VAL A 94 -1.44 3.84 -5.20
N CYS A 95 -0.65 2.99 -4.54
CA CYS A 95 0.50 2.31 -5.09
C CYS A 95 0.80 1.02 -4.30
N ASP A 96 1.59 0.13 -4.90
CA ASP A 96 2.10 -1.07 -4.25
C ASP A 96 3.23 -0.69 -3.27
N SER A 97 2.85 -0.29 -2.06
CA SER A 97 3.80 0.16 -1.03
C SER A 97 3.30 -0.18 0.36
N TRP A 98 4.24 -0.49 1.26
CA TRP A 98 3.97 -0.84 2.65
C TRP A 98 3.25 0.29 3.38
N MET A 99 3.46 1.54 2.96
CA MET A 99 2.76 2.72 3.49
C MET A 99 1.24 2.56 3.44
N ASN A 100 0.70 1.87 2.43
CA ASN A 100 -0.73 1.58 2.36
C ASN A 100 -1.15 0.50 3.36
N THR A 101 -0.31 -0.48 3.65
CA THR A 101 -0.58 -1.51 4.66
C THR A 101 -0.51 -0.94 6.08
N VAL A 102 0.42 -0.02 6.35
CA VAL A 102 0.55 0.65 7.65
C VAL A 102 -0.21 1.98 7.76
N ASP A 103 -1.22 2.21 6.93
CA ASP A 103 -2.16 3.31 7.16
C ASP A 103 -3.00 2.99 8.41
N MET A 104 -2.48 3.39 9.58
CA MET A 104 -3.09 3.08 10.87
C MET A 104 -4.48 3.68 11.03
N ARG A 105 -4.81 4.77 10.32
CA ARG A 105 -6.15 5.35 10.35
C ARG A 105 -7.12 4.47 9.58
N ALA A 106 -6.76 4.04 8.37
CA ALA A 106 -7.57 3.13 7.57
C ALA A 106 -7.73 1.76 8.27
N GLN A 107 -6.65 1.23 8.84
CA GLN A 107 -6.64 -0.01 9.63
C GLN A 107 -7.57 0.08 10.85
N TYR A 108 -7.53 1.20 11.56
CA TYR A 108 -8.44 1.43 12.68
C TYR A 108 -9.90 1.47 12.23
N LEU A 109 -10.22 2.19 11.16
CA LEU A 109 -11.59 2.31 10.66
C LEU A 109 -12.16 0.96 10.18
N ARG A 110 -11.41 0.15 9.41
CA ARG A 110 -11.86 -1.20 9.03
C ARG A 110 -12.09 -2.11 10.24
N SER A 111 -11.31 -1.94 11.31
CA SER A 111 -11.50 -2.67 12.57
C SER A 111 -12.79 -2.27 13.32
N LYS A 112 -13.46 -1.20 12.86
CA LYS A 112 -14.69 -0.63 13.43
C LYS A 112 -15.88 -0.72 12.45
N ASP A 113 -15.87 -1.68 11.54
CA ASP A 113 -16.95 -1.90 10.56
C ASP A 113 -17.13 -0.73 9.57
N ILE A 114 -16.02 -0.05 9.22
CA ILE A 114 -16.02 1.02 8.23
C ILE A 114 -15.13 0.62 7.06
N LEU A 115 -15.74 0.41 5.90
CA LEU A 115 -15.02 0.27 4.63
C LEU A 115 -14.32 1.60 4.32
N VAL A 116 -13.00 1.59 4.18
CA VAL A 116 -12.25 2.77 3.72
C VAL A 116 -11.89 2.59 2.27
N TRP A 117 -12.28 3.54 1.45
CA TRP A 117 -11.92 3.60 0.03
C TRP A 117 -11.11 4.85 -0.23
N LYS A 118 -9.84 4.67 -0.61
CA LYS A 118 -9.01 5.73 -1.16
C LYS A 118 -9.13 5.71 -2.67
N ILE A 119 -9.35 6.88 -3.27
CA ILE A 119 -9.35 7.04 -4.72
C ILE A 119 -8.46 8.20 -5.11
N LEU A 120 -7.69 8.02 -6.18
CA LEU A 120 -6.84 9.04 -6.77
C LEU A 120 -6.89 8.96 -8.29
N ASP A 121 -6.68 10.12 -8.90
CA ASP A 121 -6.48 10.24 -10.34
C ASP A 121 -5.22 9.50 -10.79
N ALA A 122 -5.24 9.09 -12.06
CA ALA A 122 -4.28 8.20 -12.70
C ALA A 122 -2.81 8.52 -12.37
N ILE A 123 -2.01 7.46 -12.33
CA ILE A 123 -0.54 7.53 -12.32
C ILE A 123 -0.12 8.53 -13.40
N ILE A 124 0.53 9.63 -13.01
CA ILE A 124 1.28 10.43 -13.96
C ILE A 124 2.42 9.53 -14.41
N SER A 125 2.21 8.81 -15.52
CA SER A 125 3.30 8.15 -16.22
C SER A 125 4.21 9.29 -16.69
N LEU A 126 5.32 9.48 -15.97
CA LEU A 126 6.42 10.28 -16.45
C LEU A 126 6.99 9.51 -17.65
N GLY A 127 6.56 9.92 -18.85
CA GLY A 127 7.21 9.58 -20.11
C GLY A 127 8.53 10.31 -20.27
#